data_AF-A0A804UKV2-F1
#
_entry.id   AF-A0A804UKV2-F1
#
_cell.length_a   1.000
_cell.length_b   1.000
_cell.length_c   1.000
_cell.angle_alpha   90.00
_cell.angle_beta   90.00
_cell.angle_gamma   90.00
#
_symmetry.space_group_name_H-M   'P 1'
#
loop_
_entity.id
_entity.type
_entity.pdbx_description
1 polymer ?
#
loop_
_entity_poly.entity_id
_entity_poly.type
_entity_poly.pdbx_seq_one_letter_code
_entity_poly.pdbx_strand_id
1 'polypeptide(L)'
;LPEVTTLLLVGPRGSGKSTLVNRITRVFDKDDDPFAPDRAQVSCNSKSNGTMFLREYPIPRNSSAVCIYDTRGWSNDLEKNFKMLHQWMTKGISHGETTMW
;
A
#
# COMPACT_ATOMS: atom_id res chain seq x y z
N LEU A 1 16.96 15.51 -3.61
CA LEU A 1 15.99 14.70 -2.84
C LEU A 1 14.77 14.49 -3.71
N PRO A 2 14.13 13.30 -3.72
CA PRO A 2 12.88 13.13 -4.46
C PRO A 2 11.84 14.10 -3.91
N GLU A 3 10.99 14.62 -4.79
CA GLU A 3 9.92 15.58 -4.43
C GLU A 3 8.92 14.97 -3.43
N VAL A 4 8.71 13.66 -3.55
CA VAL A 4 7.87 12.85 -2.66
C VAL A 4 8.67 11.67 -2.14
N THR A 5 8.71 11.47 -0.83
CA THR A 5 9.31 10.26 -0.25
C THR A 5 8.29 9.12 -0.32
N THR A 6 8.60 8.08 -1.08
CA THR A 6 7.70 6.93 -1.29
C THR A 6 8.09 5.74 -0.43
N LEU A 7 7.14 5.22 0.35
CA LEU A 7 7.25 3.95 1.07
C LEU A 7 6.36 2.91 0.40
N LEU A 8 6.97 1.94 -0.29
CA LEU A 8 6.25 0.84 -0.92
C LEU A 8 6.21 -0.38 0.00
N LEU A 9 5.01 -0.81 0.41
CA LEU A 9 4.83 -1.99 1.25
C LEU A 9 4.66 -3.24 0.38
N VAL A 10 5.58 -4.19 0.48
CA VAL A 10 5.55 -5.46 -0.27
C VAL A 10 5.59 -6.67 0.65
N GLY A 11 5.04 -7.80 0.19
CA GLY A 11 5.08 -9.05 0.93
C GLY A 11 3.84 -9.93 0.75
N PRO A 12 3.80 -11.09 1.42
CA PRO A 12 2.74 -12.09 1.27
C PRO A 12 1.33 -11.56 1.56
N ARG A 13 0.32 -12.28 1.04
CA ARG A 13 -1.08 -12.05 1.44
C ARG A 13 -1.22 -12.31 2.94
N GLY A 14 -1.93 -11.44 3.65
CA GLY A 14 -2.16 -11.58 5.09
C GLY A 14 -0.99 -11.14 5.98
N SER A 15 0.11 -10.62 5.43
CA SER A 15 1.26 -10.15 6.24
C SER A 15 1.00 -8.84 7.01
N GLY A 16 -0.19 -8.25 6.87
CA GLY A 16 -0.59 -7.04 7.61
C GLY A 16 -0.21 -5.71 6.96
N LYS A 17 0.12 -5.66 5.66
CA LYS A 17 0.48 -4.42 4.95
C LYS A 17 -0.59 -3.33 5.07
N SER A 18 -1.84 -3.61 4.69
CA SER A 18 -2.95 -2.66 4.77
C SER A 18 -3.24 -2.24 6.21
N THR A 19 -3.07 -3.15 7.18
CA THR A 19 -3.16 -2.83 8.61
C THR A 19 -2.04 -1.87 9.04
N LEU A 20 -0.82 -2.05 8.53
CA LEU A 20 0.30 -1.16 8.78
C LEU A 20 0.05 0.23 8.18
N VAL A 21 -0.53 0.32 6.97
CA VAL A 21 -0.96 1.60 6.40
C VAL A 21 -1.88 2.33 7.37
N ASN A 22 -2.95 1.68 7.84
CA ASN A 22 -3.91 2.29 8.76
C ASN A 22 -3.26 2.74 10.08
N ARG A 23 -2.30 1.97 10.61
CA ARG A 23 -1.59 2.35 11.83
C ARG A 23 -0.72 3.58 11.61
N ILE A 24 -0.03 3.67 10.48
CA ILE A 24 0.83 4.82 10.19
C ILE A 24 -0.02 6.05 9.92
N THR A 25 -1.04 5.97 9.07
CA THR A 25 -1.88 7.12 8.70
C THR A 25 -2.59 7.73 9.92
N ARG A 26 -3.09 6.92 10.87
CA ARG A 26 -3.69 7.39 12.13
C ARG A 26 -2.76 8.24 13.01
N VAL A 27 -1.43 8.05 12.91
CA VAL A 27 -0.47 8.84 13.71
C VAL A 27 -0.32 10.26 13.17
N PHE A 28 -0.47 10.45 11.86
CA PHE A 28 -0.23 11.72 11.20
C PHE A 28 -1.52 12.47 10.88
N ASP A 29 -2.60 11.74 10.66
CA ASP A 29 -3.92 12.32 10.49
C ASP A 29 -4.59 12.56 11.86
N LYS A 30 -3.87 13.10 12.87
CA LYS A 30 -4.36 13.21 14.28
C LYS A 30 -5.65 14.01 14.44
N ASP A 31 -5.95 14.87 13.47
CA ASP A 31 -7.18 15.66 13.41
C ASP A 31 -8.36 14.84 12.83
N ASP A 32 -8.11 13.62 12.35
CA ASP A 32 -9.17 12.69 12.04
C ASP A 32 -9.79 12.17 13.33
N ASP A 33 -11.12 12.21 13.32
CA ASP A 33 -12.01 11.51 14.24
C ASP A 33 -11.42 10.15 14.66
N PRO A 34 -11.30 9.83 15.97
CA PRO A 34 -10.89 8.49 16.42
C PRO A 34 -11.81 7.37 15.90
N PHE A 35 -13.01 7.72 15.42
CA PHE A 35 -13.97 6.84 14.77
C PHE A 35 -13.92 6.92 13.23
N ALA A 36 -12.96 7.64 12.66
CA ALA A 36 -12.75 7.68 11.22
C ALA A 36 -12.52 6.26 10.68
N PRO A 37 -13.11 5.93 9.52
CA PRO A 37 -12.92 4.62 8.91
C PRO A 37 -11.46 4.42 8.51
N ASP A 38 -11.05 3.17 8.49
CA ASP A 38 -9.76 2.77 7.95
C ASP A 38 -9.60 3.24 6.48
N ARG A 39 -8.45 3.84 6.17
CA ARG A 39 -8.13 4.29 4.81
C ARG A 39 -7.85 3.11 3.88
N ALA A 40 -7.09 2.13 4.37
CA ALA A 40 -6.73 0.92 3.64
C ALA A 40 -7.68 -0.23 3.98
N GLN A 41 -8.13 -0.93 2.94
CA GLN A 41 -9.00 -2.08 3.08
C GLN A 41 -8.24 -3.26 3.70
N VAL A 42 -8.68 -3.72 4.87
CA VAL A 42 -8.13 -4.92 5.53
C VAL A 42 -9.06 -6.10 5.25
N SER A 43 -8.49 -7.26 4.88
CA SER A 43 -9.27 -8.45 4.59
C SER A 43 -9.51 -9.37 5.80
N CYS A 44 -8.88 -9.16 6.96
CA CYS A 44 -9.11 -9.90 8.22
C CYS A 44 -9.33 -11.42 8.04
N ASN A 45 -8.42 -12.10 7.32
CA ASN A 45 -8.52 -13.54 6.99
C ASN A 45 -9.74 -13.97 6.14
N SER A 46 -10.56 -13.04 5.66
CA SER A 46 -11.63 -13.36 4.71
C SER A 46 -11.06 -13.89 3.40
N LYS A 47 -11.87 -14.67 2.68
CA LYS A 47 -11.58 -15.09 1.30
C LYS A 47 -11.55 -13.91 0.30
N SER A 48 -11.77 -12.66 0.76
CA SER A 48 -11.67 -11.49 -0.12
C SER A 48 -10.26 -11.35 -0.71
N ASN A 49 -10.18 -10.82 -1.93
CA ASN A 49 -8.92 -10.69 -2.65
C ASN A 49 -7.89 -9.78 -1.97
N GLY A 50 -8.28 -9.03 -0.93
CA GLY A 50 -7.47 -7.97 -0.33
C GLY A 50 -7.25 -6.83 -1.33
N THR A 51 -6.18 -6.07 -1.15
CA THR A 51 -5.74 -5.01 -2.07
C THR A 51 -5.51 -5.59 -3.47
N MET A 52 -6.31 -5.20 -4.46
CA MET A 52 -6.18 -5.67 -5.86
C MET A 52 -5.39 -4.71 -6.75
N PHE A 53 -5.47 -3.42 -6.46
CA PHE A 53 -4.79 -2.35 -7.17
C PHE A 53 -3.79 -1.71 -6.24
N LEU A 54 -2.68 -1.23 -6.78
CA LEU A 54 -1.71 -0.44 -6.02
C LEU A 54 -2.42 0.80 -5.46
N ARG A 55 -2.45 0.96 -4.14
CA ARG A 55 -3.19 2.04 -3.47
C ARG A 55 -2.23 3.02 -2.83
N GLU A 56 -2.38 4.27 -3.23
CA GLU A 56 -1.61 5.40 -2.72
C GLU A 56 -2.27 6.03 -1.47
N TYR A 57 -1.45 6.32 -0.46
CA TYR A 57 -1.85 6.96 0.79
C TYR A 57 -0.88 8.09 1.15
N PRO A 58 -1.19 9.33 0.76
CA PRO A 58 -0.42 10.50 1.17
C PRO A 58 -0.54 10.74 2.68
N ILE A 59 0.57 11.18 3.29
CA ILE A 59 0.69 11.42 4.72
C ILE A 59 1.41 12.76 5.00
N PRO A 60 0.74 13.73 5.65
CA PRO A 60 -0.71 13.77 5.93
C PRO A 60 -1.58 13.71 4.66
N ARG A 61 -2.89 13.45 4.79
CA ARG A 61 -3.83 13.31 3.64
C ARG A 61 -3.73 14.39 2.55
N ASN A 62 -3.43 15.62 2.95
CA ASN A 62 -3.36 16.79 2.06
C ASN A 62 -1.92 17.25 1.81
N SER A 63 -0.95 16.34 1.92
CA SER A 63 0.48 16.60 1.75
C SER A 63 1.10 15.66 0.74
N SER A 64 2.09 16.15 0.00
CA SER A 64 2.96 15.38 -0.88
C SER A 64 4.28 14.99 -0.22
N ALA A 65 4.47 15.21 1.08
CA ALA A 65 5.77 14.98 1.73
C ALA A 65 6.18 13.50 1.74
N VAL A 66 5.25 12.64 2.17
CA VAL A 66 5.46 11.19 2.25
C VAL A 66 4.24 10.49 1.69
N CYS A 67 4.48 9.45 0.92
CA CYS A 67 3.42 8.65 0.34
C CYS A 67 3.65 7.16 0.58
N ILE A 68 2.64 6.48 1.15
CA ILE A 68 2.67 5.04 1.33
C ILE A 68 1.89 4.37 0.22
N TYR A 69 2.47 3.33 -0.37
CA TYR A 69 1.81 2.49 -1.35
C TYR A 69 1.54 1.10 -0.78
N ASP A 70 0.25 0.75 -0.67
CA ASP A 70 -0.18 -0.61 -0.36
C ASP A 70 -0.27 -1.43 -1.63
N THR A 71 0.24 -2.66 -1.56
CA THR A 71 0.29 -3.57 -2.70
C THR A 71 -0.55 -4.82 -2.47
N ARG A 72 -0.93 -5.46 -3.56
CA ARG A 72 -1.50 -6.80 -3.51
C ARG A 72 -0.54 -7.76 -2.82
N GLY A 73 -1.10 -8.71 -2.06
CA GLY A 73 -0.34 -9.82 -1.52
C GLY A 73 0.33 -10.63 -2.63
N TRP A 74 1.62 -10.90 -2.44
CA TRP A 74 2.40 -11.73 -3.34
C TRP A 74 1.77 -13.12 -3.53
N SER A 75 1.94 -13.65 -4.74
CA SER A 75 1.52 -15.02 -5.07
C SER A 75 2.57 -16.03 -4.61
N ASN A 76 2.29 -17.33 -4.77
CA ASN A 76 3.28 -18.38 -4.49
C ASN A 76 4.39 -18.44 -5.55
N ASP A 77 4.26 -17.70 -6.66
CA ASP A 77 5.26 -17.61 -7.72
C ASP A 77 6.29 -16.52 -7.38
N LEU A 78 7.44 -16.94 -6.86
CA LEU A 78 8.53 -16.05 -6.46
C LEU A 78 9.14 -15.28 -7.64
N GLU A 79 9.36 -15.94 -8.77
CA GLU A 79 9.96 -15.30 -9.96
C GLU A 79 9.10 -14.14 -10.43
N LYS A 80 7.78 -14.37 -10.47
CA LYS A 80 6.80 -13.35 -10.80
C LYS A 80 6.77 -12.20 -9.81
N ASN A 81 6.81 -12.49 -8.51
CA ASN A 81 6.85 -11.44 -7.48
C ASN A 81 8.12 -10.57 -7.61
N PHE A 82 9.28 -11.19 -7.88
CA PHE A 82 10.54 -10.47 -8.09
C PHE A 82 10.51 -9.64 -9.38
N LYS A 83 9.94 -10.17 -10.46
CA LYS A 83 9.77 -9.43 -11.71
C LYS A 83 8.91 -8.18 -11.51
N MET A 84 7.80 -8.29 -10.77
CA MET A 84 6.95 -7.15 -10.43
C MET A 84 7.70 -6.12 -9.58
N LEU A 85 8.39 -6.57 -8.52
CA LEU A 85 9.17 -5.68 -7.67
C LEU A 85 10.25 -4.94 -8.49
N HIS A 86 10.95 -5.65 -9.36
CA HIS A 86 11.94 -5.05 -10.25
C HIS A 86 11.32 -4.02 -11.20
N GLN A 87 10.14 -4.31 -11.76
CA GLN A 87 9.42 -3.34 -12.60
C GLN A 87 9.07 -2.07 -11.84
N TRP A 88 8.54 -2.17 -10.62
CA TRP A 88 8.25 -1.01 -9.78
C TRP A 88 9.49 -0.19 -9.42
N MET A 89 10.60 -0.86 -9.12
CA MET A 89 11.86 -0.20 -8.78
C MET A 89 12.52 0.50 -9.98
N THR A 90 12.23 0.05 -11.21
CA THR A 90 12.87 0.58 -12.43
C THR A 90 12.00 1.53 -13.23
N LYS A 91 10.68 1.34 -13.22
CA LYS A 91 9.72 2.15 -13.99
C LYS A 91 8.90 3.10 -13.11
N GLY A 92 9.00 2.98 -11.80
CA GLY A 92 8.13 3.67 -10.86
C GLY A 92 6.80 2.94 -10.67
N ILE A 93 5.92 3.57 -9.90
CA ILE A 93 4.61 3.05 -9.51
C ILE A 93 3.56 4.15 -9.66
N SER A 94 2.30 3.77 -9.88
CA SER A 94 1.19 4.72 -9.99
C SER A 94 -0.07 4.25 -9.25
N HIS A 95 -0.83 5.18 -8.66
CA HIS A 95 -2.11 4.85 -8.03
C HIS A 95 -3.04 4.13 -9.00
N GLY A 96 -3.66 3.05 -8.55
CA GLY A 96 -4.60 2.28 -9.36
C GLY A 96 -3.94 1.32 -10.35
N GLU A 97 -2.61 1.30 -10.44
CA GLU A 97 -1.89 0.31 -11.24
C GLU A 97 -2.33 -1.09 -10.83
N THR A 98 -2.83 -1.84 -11.80
CA THR A 98 -3.28 -3.20 -11.52
C THR A 98 -2.09 -4.13 -11.52
N THR A 99 -1.94 -4.87 -10.42
CA THR A 99 -1.07 -6.03 -10.37
C THR A 99 -1.73 -7.22 -11.06
N MET A 100 -2.09 -7.05 -12.34
CA MET A 100 -2.59 -8.13 -13.19
C MET A 100 -1.40 -8.67 -13.96
N TRP A 101 -0.73 -9.69 -13.45
CA TRP A 101 -0.07 -10.71 -14.26
C TRP A 101 -0.17 -12.01 -13.48
#